data_AF-A0A6L8RRN7-F1
#
_entry.id   AF-A0A6L8RRN7-F1
#
_cell.length_a   1.000
_cell.length_b   1.000
_cell.length_c   1.000
_cell.angle_alpha   90.00
_cell.angle_beta   90.00
_cell.angle_gamma   90.00
#
_symmetry.space_group_name_H-M   'P 1'
#
loop_
_entity.id
_entity.type
_entity.pdbx_description
1 polymer ?
#
loop_
_entity_poly.entity_id
_entity_poly.type
_entity_poly.pdbx_seq_one_letter_code
_entity_poly.pdbx_strand_id
1 'polypeptide(L)'
;MEGTTIAGKKTARTGLIALVSLALAAMLGLAACGGGGGAAAEVSGEDRTNAKQVIMAAGDLFTMMDMGLTDADSPATISQDDPAYAEFFDKLLQYKKVADLDVQDVSITVSIQAVQASTAREDSTQVNYRYAVTEASMNVNGVPVSYSADKGFSKN
;
A
#
# COMPACT_ATOMS: atom_id res chain seq x y z
N MET A 1 57.63 -14.73 48.22
CA MET A 1 58.28 -13.90 47.19
C MET A 1 57.56 -14.21 45.89
N GLU A 2 56.55 -13.42 45.55
CA GLU A 2 56.72 -12.20 44.73
C GLU A 2 57.26 -12.58 43.33
N GLY A 3 56.63 -12.25 42.22
CA GLY A 3 55.54 -11.31 42.02
C GLY A 3 54.91 -11.51 40.65
N THR A 4 53.62 -11.22 40.64
CA THR A 4 52.73 -11.04 39.51
C THR A 4 53.07 -9.76 38.75
N THR A 5 53.06 -9.80 37.42
CA THR A 5 52.80 -8.60 36.60
C THR A 5 52.14 -8.93 35.26
N ILE A 6 50.82 -8.69 35.23
CA ILE A 6 49.98 -7.92 34.27
C ILE A 6 50.30 -7.91 32.77
N ALA A 7 49.27 -8.17 31.94
CA ALA A 7 48.37 -7.13 31.40
C ALA A 7 47.41 -7.70 30.32
N GLY A 8 46.16 -7.21 30.27
CA GLY A 8 45.29 -7.45 29.11
C GLY A 8 43.77 -7.38 29.36
N LYS A 9 43.26 -6.20 29.70
CA LYS A 9 41.84 -5.83 29.88
C LYS A 9 40.87 -6.43 28.83
N LYS A 10 39.76 -7.02 29.30
CA LYS A 10 38.43 -6.81 28.70
C LYS A 10 37.38 -6.70 29.81
N THR A 11 37.13 -5.46 30.22
CA THR A 11 35.99 -5.05 31.04
C THR A 11 34.71 -5.35 30.26
N ALA A 12 33.91 -6.29 30.78
CA ALA A 12 32.56 -6.56 30.29
C ALA A 12 31.69 -5.32 30.52
N ARG A 13 31.18 -4.74 29.43
CA ARG A 13 30.24 -3.62 29.49
C ARG A 13 28.85 -4.17 29.80
N THR A 14 28.32 -3.65 30.89
CA THR A 14 26.91 -3.64 31.29
C THR A 14 26.03 -3.26 30.11
N GLY A 15 25.08 -4.12 29.75
CA GLY A 15 24.00 -3.82 28.82
C GLY A 15 22.69 -4.31 29.43
N LEU A 16 21.97 -3.40 30.08
CA LEU A 16 20.57 -3.59 30.49
C LEU A 16 19.73 -3.77 29.22
N ILE A 17 19.22 -4.97 28.98
CA ILE A 17 18.16 -5.19 28.00
C ILE A 17 16.83 -4.97 28.75
N ALA A 18 16.23 -3.80 28.54
CA ALA A 18 14.86 -3.54 28.94
C ALA A 18 13.92 -4.31 27.98
N LEU A 19 13.38 -5.43 28.45
CA LEU A 19 12.28 -6.14 27.80
C LEU A 19 11.00 -5.33 28.01
N VAL A 20 10.60 -4.54 27.01
CA VAL A 20 9.25 -3.97 26.96
C VAL A 20 8.36 -5.00 26.28
N SER A 21 7.77 -5.88 27.09
CA SER A 21 6.67 -6.75 26.69
C SER A 21 5.41 -5.91 26.51
N LEU A 22 5.14 -5.48 25.27
CA LEU A 22 3.89 -4.84 24.90
C LEU A 22 2.80 -5.91 24.73
N ALA A 23 2.20 -6.31 25.86
CA ALA A 23 1.00 -7.15 25.87
C ALA A 23 -0.21 -6.27 25.57
N LEU A 24 -0.66 -6.26 24.30
CA LEU A 24 -1.96 -5.68 23.95
C LEU A 24 -3.01 -6.78 23.99
N ALA A 25 -3.54 -7.02 25.19
CA ALA A 25 -4.78 -7.76 25.38
C ALA A 25 -5.94 -6.75 25.34
N ALA A 26 -6.65 -6.71 24.22
CA ALA A 26 -7.98 -6.10 24.16
C ALA A 26 -8.96 -7.16 23.67
N MET A 27 -9.90 -7.49 24.56
CA MET A 27 -10.91 -8.51 24.39
C MET A 27 -11.91 -8.11 23.30
N LEU A 28 -12.18 -9.02 22.36
CA LEU A 28 -13.48 -9.11 21.73
C LEU A 28 -13.93 -10.56 21.81
N GLY A 29 -14.90 -10.79 22.70
CA GLY A 29 -15.64 -12.03 22.74
C GLY A 29 -16.38 -12.21 21.42
N LEU A 30 -16.08 -13.29 20.73
CA LEU A 30 -16.89 -13.75 19.60
C LEU A 30 -17.40 -15.16 19.92
N ALA A 31 -18.50 -15.19 20.66
CA ALA A 31 -19.39 -16.35 20.72
C ALA A 31 -20.72 -15.94 20.10
N ALA A 32 -20.88 -16.21 18.81
CA ALA A 32 -22.19 -16.50 18.20
C ALA A 32 -21.97 -17.12 16.81
N CYS A 33 -22.18 -18.42 16.76
CA CYS A 33 -22.41 -19.22 15.57
C CYS A 33 -23.69 -18.71 14.86
N GLY A 34 -23.60 -18.45 13.56
CA GLY A 34 -24.76 -18.10 12.74
C GLY A 34 -24.32 -17.71 11.33
N GLY A 35 -24.42 -18.65 10.38
CA GLY A 35 -24.14 -18.40 8.98
C GLY A 35 -24.99 -17.26 8.43
N GLY A 36 -24.31 -16.28 7.84
CA GLY A 36 -24.90 -15.21 7.06
C GLY A 36 -23.76 -14.56 6.31
N GLY A 37 -23.71 -14.73 4.98
CA GLY A 37 -22.77 -14.02 4.14
C GLY A 37 -22.93 -12.53 4.38
N GLY A 38 -21.97 -11.92 5.10
CA GLY A 38 -21.98 -10.51 5.39
C GLY A 38 -21.91 -9.74 4.09
N ALA A 39 -23.02 -9.11 3.69
CA ALA A 39 -22.98 -8.04 2.71
C ALA A 39 -22.02 -6.99 3.27
N ALA A 40 -20.98 -6.65 2.50
CA ALA A 40 -20.05 -5.61 2.88
C ALA A 40 -20.85 -4.33 3.17
N ALA A 41 -20.54 -3.64 4.26
CA ALA A 41 -21.29 -2.46 4.66
C ALA A 41 -21.25 -1.41 3.53
N GLU A 42 -22.43 -0.90 3.16
CA GLU A 42 -22.58 -0.05 1.99
C GLU A 42 -21.91 1.32 2.22
N VAL A 43 -21.10 1.75 1.25
CA VAL A 43 -20.48 3.08 1.19
C VAL A 43 -21.49 4.07 0.63
N SER A 44 -21.60 5.26 1.23
CA SER A 44 -22.54 6.29 0.76
C SER A 44 -22.22 6.74 -0.66
N GLY A 45 -23.18 7.35 -1.37
CA GLY A 45 -22.99 7.79 -2.74
C GLY A 45 -21.88 8.83 -2.90
N GLU A 46 -21.74 9.72 -1.92
CA GLU A 46 -20.70 10.75 -1.87
C GLU A 46 -19.33 10.13 -1.58
N ASP A 47 -19.21 9.32 -0.53
CA ASP A 47 -17.96 8.63 -0.17
C ASP A 47 -17.45 7.75 -1.33
N ARG A 48 -18.37 7.05 -2.00
CA ARG A 48 -18.07 6.24 -3.18
C ARG A 48 -17.56 7.09 -4.33
N THR A 49 -18.14 8.28 -4.53
CA THR A 49 -17.70 9.20 -5.58
C THR A 49 -16.29 9.71 -5.30
N ASN A 50 -16.01 10.10 -4.06
CA ASN A 50 -14.70 10.58 -3.63
C ASN A 50 -13.63 9.48 -3.76
N ALA A 51 -13.89 8.27 -3.23
CA ALA A 51 -12.97 7.14 -3.37
C ALA A 51 -12.72 6.77 -4.85
N LYS A 52 -13.75 6.83 -5.70
CA LYS A 52 -13.61 6.59 -7.14
C LYS A 52 -12.70 7.62 -7.81
N GLN A 53 -12.73 8.88 -7.39
CA GLN A 53 -11.83 9.91 -7.91
C GLN A 53 -10.36 9.56 -7.63
N VAL A 54 -10.06 9.02 -6.44
CA VAL A 54 -8.73 8.54 -6.07
C VAL A 54 -8.30 7.36 -6.97
N ILE A 55 -9.15 6.34 -7.15
CA ILE A 55 -8.84 5.19 -8.03
C ILE A 55 -8.60 5.62 -9.47
N MET A 56 -9.42 6.53 -10.01
CA MET A 56 -9.25 7.02 -11.38
C MET A 56 -7.96 7.85 -11.53
N ALA A 57 -7.65 8.70 -10.56
CA ALA A 57 -6.41 9.48 -10.57
C ALA A 57 -5.17 8.58 -10.49
N ALA A 58 -5.19 7.55 -9.64
CA ALA A 58 -4.14 6.54 -9.58
C ALA A 58 -3.98 5.80 -10.93
N GLY A 59 -5.11 5.39 -11.52
CA GLY A 59 -5.14 4.78 -12.86
C GLY A 59 -4.49 5.65 -13.94
N ASP A 60 -4.82 6.94 -13.96
CA ASP A 60 -4.21 7.90 -14.90
C ASP A 60 -2.70 8.04 -14.64
N LEU A 61 -2.28 8.15 -13.38
CA LEU A 61 -0.86 8.27 -13.01
C LEU A 61 -0.05 7.03 -13.41
N PHE A 62 -0.58 5.82 -13.31
CA PHE A 62 0.08 4.61 -13.80
C PHE A 62 0.34 4.62 -15.32
N THR A 63 -0.34 5.49 -16.08
CA THR A 63 -0.06 5.66 -17.51
C THR A 63 1.00 6.73 -17.80
N MET A 64 1.27 7.60 -16.82
CA MET A 64 2.16 8.77 -16.97
C MET A 64 3.50 8.59 -16.25
N MET A 65 3.55 7.70 -15.26
CA MET A 65 4.73 7.46 -14.43
C MET A 65 5.28 6.07 -14.70
N ASP A 66 6.60 5.97 -14.71
CA ASP A 66 7.28 4.69 -14.61
C ASP A 66 7.37 4.30 -13.14
N MET A 67 6.66 3.23 -12.77
CA MET A 67 6.67 2.72 -11.39
C MET A 67 7.91 1.86 -11.09
N GLY A 68 8.74 1.57 -12.10
CA GLY A 68 9.88 0.66 -11.96
C GLY A 68 9.46 -0.81 -11.76
N LEU A 69 8.21 -1.15 -12.11
CA LEU A 69 7.63 -2.48 -11.97
C LEU A 69 7.39 -3.12 -13.34
N THR A 70 7.43 -4.44 -13.37
CA THR A 70 7.22 -5.28 -14.55
C THR A 70 6.09 -6.28 -14.32
N ASP A 71 5.73 -7.04 -15.35
CA ASP A 71 4.75 -8.12 -15.23
C ASP A 71 5.19 -9.24 -14.28
N ALA A 72 6.50 -9.43 -14.08
CA ALA A 72 7.04 -10.37 -13.10
C ALA A 72 6.73 -9.99 -11.64
N ASP A 73 6.44 -8.71 -11.39
CA ASP A 73 6.10 -8.18 -10.08
C ASP A 73 4.59 -8.26 -9.78
N SER A 74 3.79 -8.76 -10.73
CA SER A 74 2.33 -8.82 -10.60
C SER A 74 1.87 -10.01 -9.73
N PRO A 75 0.92 -9.80 -8.78
CA PRO A 75 0.36 -8.53 -8.36
C PRO A 75 1.34 -7.75 -7.46
N ALA A 76 1.36 -6.43 -7.62
CA ALA A 76 2.18 -5.54 -6.80
C ALA A 76 1.30 -4.69 -5.89
N THR A 77 1.73 -4.49 -4.64
CA THR A 77 1.09 -3.56 -3.71
C THR A 77 1.93 -2.29 -3.59
N ILE A 78 1.28 -1.16 -3.80
CA ILE A 78 1.86 0.18 -3.81
C ILE A 78 1.23 0.94 -2.64
N SER A 79 2.03 1.21 -1.60
CA SER A 79 1.54 1.77 -0.34
C SER A 79 2.13 3.15 -0.06
N GLN A 80 1.33 4.04 0.52
CA GLN A 80 1.68 5.44 0.77
C GLN A 80 2.85 5.62 1.74
N ASP A 81 3.09 4.63 2.61
CA ASP A 81 4.18 4.57 3.56
C ASP A 81 5.50 4.05 2.95
N ASP A 82 5.47 3.49 1.75
CA ASP A 82 6.68 3.03 1.06
C ASP A 82 7.39 4.21 0.37
N PRO A 83 8.63 4.55 0.78
CA PRO A 83 9.37 5.67 0.20
C PRO A 83 9.68 5.48 -1.29
N ALA A 84 9.67 4.26 -1.83
CA ALA A 84 9.86 4.01 -3.26
C ALA A 84 8.74 4.64 -4.11
N TYR A 85 7.55 4.82 -3.54
CA TYR A 85 6.38 5.35 -4.23
C TYR A 85 5.98 6.76 -3.78
N ALA A 86 6.83 7.44 -3.01
CA ALA A 86 6.53 8.77 -2.48
C ALA A 86 6.16 9.79 -3.57
N GLU A 87 6.85 9.77 -4.72
CA GLU A 87 6.53 10.67 -5.85
C GLU A 87 5.15 10.37 -6.44
N PHE A 88 4.78 9.10 -6.55
CA PHE A 88 3.46 8.70 -7.05
C PHE A 88 2.36 9.25 -6.15
N PHE A 89 2.51 9.11 -4.83
CA PHE A 89 1.51 9.63 -3.88
C PHE A 89 1.49 11.16 -3.80
N ASP A 90 2.65 11.84 -3.91
CA ASP A 90 2.69 13.29 -4.01
C ASP A 90 1.90 13.80 -5.23
N LYS A 91 2.10 13.17 -6.40
CA LYS A 91 1.33 13.51 -7.61
C LYS A 91 -0.14 13.12 -7.51
N LEU A 92 -0.46 12.01 -6.83
CA LEU A 92 -1.84 11.58 -6.60
C LEU A 92 -2.62 12.63 -5.79
N LEU A 93 -2.02 13.12 -4.70
CA LEU A 93 -2.61 14.14 -3.84
C LEU A 93 -2.73 15.51 -4.55
N GLN A 94 -1.83 15.81 -5.49
CA GLN A 94 -1.90 17.04 -6.31
C GLN A 94 -2.84 16.92 -7.52
N TYR A 95 -3.37 15.73 -7.82
CA TYR A 95 -4.22 15.52 -8.99
C TYR A 95 -5.51 16.33 -8.85
N LYS A 96 -5.92 17.05 -9.91
CA LYS A 96 -7.02 18.06 -9.85
C LYS A 96 -8.31 17.58 -9.18
N LYS A 97 -8.66 16.30 -9.33
CA LYS A 97 -9.89 15.70 -8.75
C LYS A 97 -9.70 15.16 -7.32
N VAL A 98 -8.48 15.14 -6.80
CA VAL A 98 -8.09 14.59 -5.51
C VAL A 98 -7.56 15.70 -4.58
N ALA A 99 -7.04 16.79 -5.12
CA ALA A 99 -6.43 17.89 -4.35
C ALA A 99 -7.34 18.55 -3.30
N ASP A 100 -8.66 18.46 -3.48
CA ASP A 100 -9.65 18.98 -2.52
C ASP A 100 -10.15 17.91 -1.52
N LEU A 101 -9.64 16.68 -1.60
CA LEU A 101 -9.98 15.57 -0.71
C LEU A 101 -8.86 15.36 0.32
N ASP A 102 -9.24 15.01 1.54
CA ASP A 102 -8.31 14.53 2.56
C ASP A 102 -8.09 13.03 2.36
N VAL A 103 -6.99 12.65 1.70
CA VAL A 103 -6.70 11.26 1.34
C VAL A 103 -5.48 10.74 2.09
N GLN A 104 -5.66 9.67 2.86
CA GLN A 104 -4.65 9.08 3.75
C GLN A 104 -4.70 7.55 3.70
N ASP A 105 -3.69 6.91 4.28
CA ASP A 105 -3.58 5.45 4.45
C ASP A 105 -3.81 4.66 3.15
N VAL A 106 -3.34 5.19 2.03
CA VAL A 106 -3.62 4.60 0.72
C VAL A 106 -2.71 3.40 0.46
N SER A 107 -3.31 2.28 0.09
CA SER A 107 -2.64 1.09 -0.41
C SER A 107 -3.38 0.56 -1.63
N ILE A 108 -2.68 0.37 -2.75
CA ILE A 108 -3.27 0.00 -4.04
C ILE A 108 -2.58 -1.28 -4.52
N THR A 109 -3.36 -2.34 -4.73
CA THR A 109 -2.88 -3.56 -5.39
C THR A 109 -3.21 -3.49 -6.87
N VAL A 110 -2.20 -3.72 -7.70
CA VAL A 110 -2.28 -3.68 -9.15
C VAL A 110 -1.89 -5.01 -9.77
N SER A 111 -2.57 -5.38 -10.84
CA SER A 111 -2.08 -6.37 -11.79
C SER A 111 -1.28 -5.67 -12.88
N ILE A 112 -0.18 -6.29 -13.32
CA ILE A 112 0.74 -5.72 -14.32
C ILE A 112 0.84 -6.67 -15.49
N GLN A 113 0.67 -6.14 -16.71
CA GLN A 113 0.76 -6.92 -17.94
C GLN A 113 1.73 -6.27 -18.91
N ALA A 114 2.64 -7.08 -19.46
CA ALA A 114 3.51 -6.67 -20.56
C ALA A 114 2.72 -6.63 -21.87
N VAL A 115 2.69 -5.47 -22.52
CA VAL A 115 2.06 -5.27 -23.82
C VAL A 115 3.11 -4.80 -24.82
N GLN A 116 3.32 -5.61 -25.85
CA GLN A 116 4.18 -5.22 -26.97
C GLN A 116 3.46 -4.19 -27.85
N ALA A 117 4.09 -3.03 -28.00
CA ALA A 117 3.67 -1.99 -28.92
C ALA A 117 4.60 -2.01 -30.14
N SER A 118 4.02 -2.13 -31.33
CA SER A 118 4.76 -1.97 -32.58
C SER A 118 5.26 -0.53 -32.70
N THR A 119 6.52 -0.37 -33.10
CA THR A 119 7.06 0.96 -33.42
C THR A 119 6.94 1.23 -34.92
N ALA A 120 7.26 2.45 -35.36
CA ALA A 120 7.24 2.81 -36.77
C ALA A 120 8.29 2.04 -37.63
N ARG A 121 9.26 1.39 -36.97
CA ARG A 121 10.20 0.46 -37.61
C ARG A 121 9.68 -0.95 -37.50
N GLU A 122 9.66 -1.66 -38.62
CA GLU A 122 9.12 -3.01 -38.76
C GLU A 122 9.88 -4.07 -37.92
N ASP A 123 11.13 -3.80 -37.58
CA ASP A 123 12.02 -4.66 -36.78
C ASP A 123 12.10 -4.27 -35.30
N SER A 124 11.28 -3.31 -34.85
CA SER A 124 11.37 -2.77 -33.48
C SER A 124 10.02 -2.80 -32.76
N THR A 125 10.03 -3.42 -31.58
CA THR A 125 8.91 -3.43 -30.64
C THR A 125 9.34 -2.79 -29.33
N GLN A 126 8.40 -2.13 -28.66
CA GLN A 126 8.59 -1.62 -27.31
C GLN A 126 7.66 -2.38 -26.36
N VAL A 127 8.19 -2.84 -25.24
CA VAL A 127 7.36 -3.40 -24.17
C VAL A 127 6.87 -2.28 -23.28
N ASN A 128 5.56 -2.17 -23.14
CA ASN A 128 4.90 -1.25 -22.21
C ASN A 128 4.18 -2.06 -21.15
N TYR A 129 4.38 -1.70 -19.88
CA TYR A 129 3.67 -2.34 -18.77
C TYR A 129 2.33 -1.62 -18.52
N ARG A 130 1.25 -2.39 -18.45
CA ARG A 130 -0.11 -1.91 -18.18
C ARG A 130 -0.51 -2.31 -16.77
N TYR A 131 -0.93 -1.32 -16.00
CA TYR A 131 -1.37 -1.50 -14.62
C TYR A 131 -2.90 -1.48 -14.58
N ALA A 132 -3.50 -2.42 -13.87
CA ALA A 132 -4.91 -2.40 -13.55
C ALA A 132 -5.10 -2.58 -12.04
N VAL A 133 -5.77 -1.61 -11.41
CA VAL A 133 -6.08 -1.65 -9.98
C VAL A 133 -7.07 -2.78 -9.73
N THR A 134 -6.66 -3.76 -8.93
CA THR A 134 -7.49 -4.91 -8.55
C THR A 134 -8.10 -4.71 -7.17
N GLU A 135 -7.34 -4.11 -6.25
CA GLU A 135 -7.80 -3.78 -4.91
C GLU A 135 -7.21 -2.45 -4.46
N ALA A 136 -7.89 -1.76 -3.55
CA ALA A 136 -7.31 -0.64 -2.84
C ALA A 136 -7.97 -0.46 -1.47
N SER A 137 -7.20 0.06 -0.53
CA SER A 137 -7.69 0.55 0.76
C SER A 137 -7.23 2.00 0.92
N MET A 138 -8.09 2.85 1.44
CA MET A 138 -7.80 4.27 1.65
C MET A 138 -8.72 4.86 2.72
N ASN A 139 -8.31 5.97 3.30
CA ASN A 139 -9.17 6.86 4.06
C ASN A 139 -9.39 8.14 3.24
N VAL A 140 -10.66 8.50 2.99
CA VAL A 140 -11.03 9.69 2.23
C VAL A 140 -12.00 10.53 3.06
N ASN A 141 -11.61 11.76 3.41
CA ASN A 141 -12.36 12.67 4.27
C ASN A 141 -12.76 12.04 5.62
N GLY A 142 -11.88 11.24 6.20
CA GLY A 142 -12.12 10.52 7.45
C GLY A 142 -12.97 9.25 7.29
N VAL A 143 -13.35 8.86 6.08
CA VAL A 143 -14.12 7.64 5.79
C VAL A 143 -13.20 6.56 5.24
N PRO A 144 -13.05 5.42 5.93
CA PRO A 144 -12.24 4.33 5.44
C PRO A 144 -13.02 3.50 4.41
N VAL A 145 -12.44 3.35 3.22
CA VAL A 145 -13.08 2.71 2.06
C VAL A 145 -12.13 1.68 1.45
N SER A 146 -12.68 0.51 1.16
CA SER A 146 -12.07 -0.53 0.33
C SER A 146 -12.66 -0.51 -1.08
N TYR A 147 -11.83 -0.82 -2.05
CA TYR A 147 -12.20 -1.14 -3.42
C TYR A 147 -11.70 -2.53 -3.78
N SER A 148 -12.54 -3.29 -4.49
CA SER A 148 -12.18 -4.53 -5.17
C SER A 148 -12.78 -4.50 -6.58
N ALA A 149 -12.01 -4.90 -7.59
CA ALA A 149 -12.50 -4.98 -8.96
C ALA A 149 -13.72 -5.90 -9.11
N ASP A 150 -13.80 -6.97 -8.30
CA ASP A 150 -14.88 -7.95 -8.35
C ASP A 150 -16.12 -7.51 -7.54
N LYS A 151 -15.91 -6.76 -6.45
CA LYS A 151 -16.97 -6.44 -5.46
C LYS A 151 -17.38 -4.97 -5.42
N GLY A 152 -16.61 -4.09 -6.05
CA GLY A 152 -16.80 -2.65 -5.98
C GLY A 152 -16.32 -2.05 -4.66
N PHE A 153 -16.96 -0.94 -4.25
CA PHE A 153 -16.60 -0.20 -3.04
C PHE A 153 -17.35 -0.72 -1.81
N SER A 154 -16.62 -0.84 -0.70
CA SER A 154 -17.14 -1.27 0.61
C SER A 154 -16.49 -0.48 1.74
N LYS A 155 -17.10 -0.41 2.91
CA LYS A 155 -16.44 0.13 4.10
C LYS A 155 -15.39 -0.87 4.60
N ASN A 156 -14.24 -0.34 5.05
CA ASN A 156 -13.23 -1.10 5.79
C ASN A 156 -13.70 -1.46 7.19
#